data_AF-A0A955ELY5-F1
#
_entry.id   AF-A0A955ELY5-F1
#
_cell.length_a   1.000
_cell.length_b   1.000
_cell.length_c   1.000
_cell.angle_alpha   90.00
_cell.angle_beta   90.00
_cell.angle_gamma   90.00
#
_symmetry.space_group_name_H-M   'P 1'
#
loop_
_entity.id
_entity.type
_entity.pdbx_description
1 polymer ?
#
loop_
_entity_poly.entity_id
_entity_poly.type
_entity_poly.pdbx_seq_one_letter_code
_entity_poly.pdbx_strand_id
1 'polypeptide(L)'
;MNEKVAKEILDKIVKQVFGVDNPLTLKQMVEKFTFDLNLPSKVIDSTDGSETWSSSSTATKFTKMDNARNNGNNFDGLYATQPIKDMPDILAKWQHINLITTEFALDSINYAESDMVLESENVFHSTNIIRSKNVLFSDTISNSEFVFASYGSEQVTYCLRDEFSIRCTNSFGTTRSADLTNCIMMHDCGDMQDSMFCSNMKGRRFCIANMQFDEAEYRRLREQVVGWILSPGS
;
A
#
# COMPACT_ATOMS: atom_id res chain seq x y z
N MET A 1 -7.49 6.92 -10.60
CA MET A 1 -6.12 6.66 -11.10
C MET A 1 -6.14 5.63 -12.21
N ASN A 2 -5.03 5.42 -12.93
CA ASN A 2 -4.86 4.31 -13.89
C ASN A 2 -3.41 3.79 -13.87
N GLU A 3 -3.18 2.62 -14.47
CA GLU A 3 -1.88 1.95 -14.51
C GLU A 3 -0.74 2.82 -15.09
N LYS A 4 -1.03 3.69 -16.07
CA LYS A 4 -0.01 4.57 -16.66
C LYS A 4 0.50 5.57 -15.62
N VAL A 5 -0.41 6.24 -14.91
CA VAL A 5 -0.02 7.17 -13.84
C VAL A 5 0.65 6.41 -12.68
N ALA A 6 0.19 5.18 -12.37
CA ALA A 6 0.84 4.34 -11.38
C ALA A 6 2.29 3.97 -11.77
N LYS A 7 2.54 3.65 -13.04
CA LYS A 7 3.89 3.43 -13.58
C LYS A 7 4.74 4.70 -13.53
N GLU A 8 4.19 5.86 -13.89
CA GLU A 8 4.91 7.15 -13.80
C GLU A 8 5.30 7.52 -12.36
N ILE A 9 4.49 7.15 -11.36
CA ILE A 9 4.83 7.32 -9.94
C ILE A 9 5.86 6.28 -9.48
N LEU A 10 5.67 5.01 -9.83
CA LEU A 10 6.64 3.95 -9.57
C LEU A 10 8.03 4.30 -10.13
N ASP A 11 8.10 4.87 -11.32
CA ASP A 11 9.36 5.25 -11.96
C ASP A 11 10.06 6.39 -11.21
N LYS A 12 9.29 7.32 -10.64
CA LYS A 12 9.82 8.34 -9.72
C LYS A 12 10.30 7.70 -8.41
N ILE A 13 9.54 6.76 -7.82
CA ILE A 13 9.94 6.03 -6.60
C ILE A 13 11.27 5.31 -6.82
N VAL A 14 11.37 4.49 -7.87
CA VAL A 14 12.60 3.73 -8.19
C VAL A 14 13.77 4.67 -8.46
N LYS A 15 13.55 5.77 -9.21
CA LYS A 15 14.60 6.76 -9.47
C LYS A 15 15.10 7.45 -8.21
N GLN A 16 14.22 7.78 -7.26
CA GLN A 16 14.59 8.38 -5.98
C GLN A 16 15.30 7.38 -5.06
N VAL A 17 14.81 6.14 -4.94
CA VAL A 17 15.39 5.09 -4.09
C VAL A 17 16.77 4.65 -4.58
N PHE A 18 16.86 4.27 -5.85
CA PHE A 18 18.03 3.58 -6.38
C PHE A 18 19.04 4.53 -7.03
N GLY A 19 18.58 5.66 -7.58
CA GLY A 19 19.37 6.58 -8.39
C GLY A 19 19.44 6.20 -9.88
N VAL A 20 18.64 5.23 -10.33
CA VAL A 20 18.60 4.73 -11.72
C VAL A 20 17.18 4.75 -12.27
N ASP A 21 17.03 4.84 -13.59
CA ASP A 21 15.72 4.70 -14.23
C ASP A 21 15.20 3.26 -14.09
N ASN A 22 13.89 3.11 -13.88
CA ASN A 22 13.26 1.82 -13.63
C ASN A 22 13.29 0.90 -14.87
N PRO A 23 14.00 -0.23 -14.86
CA PRO A 23 14.04 -1.15 -15.99
C PRO A 23 12.85 -2.13 -16.00
N LEU A 24 12.04 -2.17 -14.93
CA LEU A 24 10.96 -3.13 -14.75
C LEU A 24 9.59 -2.51 -15.09
N THR A 25 8.70 -3.36 -15.60
CA THR A 25 7.28 -3.02 -15.80
C THR A 25 6.54 -2.94 -14.47
N LEU A 26 5.37 -2.29 -14.45
CA LEU A 26 4.50 -2.24 -13.26
C LEU A 26 4.21 -3.66 -12.75
N LYS A 27 3.83 -4.56 -13.65
CA LYS A 27 3.55 -5.97 -13.35
C LYS A 27 4.74 -6.70 -12.72
N GLN A 28 5.95 -6.54 -13.27
CA GLN A 28 7.16 -7.18 -12.70
C GLN A 28 7.49 -6.66 -11.31
N MET A 29 7.31 -5.36 -11.04
CA MET A 29 7.48 -4.79 -9.70
C MET A 29 6.43 -5.32 -8.72
N VAL A 30 5.19 -5.50 -9.16
CA VAL A 30 4.12 -6.11 -8.36
C VAL A 30 4.45 -7.57 -8.02
N GLU A 31 4.67 -8.42 -9.04
CA GLU A 31 5.00 -9.85 -8.86
C GLU A 31 6.19 -10.07 -7.92
N LYS A 32 7.19 -9.19 -7.98
CA LYS A 32 8.40 -9.28 -7.17
C LYS A 32 8.24 -8.71 -5.75
N PHE A 33 7.35 -7.74 -5.56
CA PHE A 33 7.28 -6.96 -4.32
C PHE A 33 5.88 -6.82 -3.70
N THR A 34 4.87 -7.63 -4.05
CA THR A 34 3.57 -7.63 -3.35
C THR A 34 3.14 -9.01 -2.82
N PHE A 35 4.04 -9.98 -2.80
CA PHE A 35 3.75 -11.41 -2.59
C PHE A 35 3.13 -11.80 -1.22
N ASP A 36 3.16 -10.92 -0.23
CA ASP A 36 2.69 -11.12 1.15
C ASP A 36 1.70 -10.02 1.61
N LEU A 37 1.33 -9.08 0.74
CA LEU A 37 0.48 -7.95 1.09
C LEU A 37 -1.00 -8.28 0.92
N ASN A 38 -1.82 -7.86 1.89
CA ASN A 38 -3.28 -7.98 1.86
C ASN A 38 -3.88 -6.85 1.02
N LEU A 39 -3.68 -6.91 -0.29
CA LEU A 39 -4.20 -5.91 -1.22
C LEU A 39 -5.70 -6.07 -1.48
N PRO A 40 -6.42 -4.98 -1.84
CA PRO A 40 -7.81 -5.06 -2.25
C PRO A 40 -8.05 -6.14 -3.29
N SER A 41 -9.11 -6.91 -3.10
CA SER A 41 -9.56 -7.91 -4.07
C SER A 41 -10.71 -7.35 -4.90
N LYS A 42 -10.76 -7.72 -6.18
CA LYS A 42 -11.90 -7.43 -7.04
C LYS A 42 -13.11 -8.27 -6.58
N VAL A 43 -14.21 -7.61 -6.28
CA VAL A 43 -15.49 -8.22 -5.89
C VAL A 43 -16.63 -7.66 -6.75
N ILE A 44 -17.83 -8.24 -6.60
CA ILE A 44 -19.03 -7.84 -7.35
C ILE A 44 -20.02 -7.16 -6.41
N ASP A 45 -20.50 -5.99 -6.80
CA ASP A 45 -21.61 -5.31 -6.14
C ASP A 45 -22.88 -6.16 -6.24
N SER A 46 -23.46 -6.50 -5.10
CA SER A 46 -24.63 -7.37 -4.96
C SER A 46 -25.95 -6.69 -5.37
N THR A 47 -25.93 -5.39 -5.65
CA THR A 47 -27.10 -4.58 -6.03
C THR A 47 -27.25 -4.38 -7.53
N ASP A 48 -26.14 -4.20 -8.26
CA ASP A 48 -26.14 -3.93 -9.71
C ASP A 48 -25.26 -4.89 -10.56
N GLY A 49 -24.48 -5.77 -9.91
CA GLY A 49 -23.60 -6.72 -10.59
C GLY A 49 -22.30 -6.13 -11.14
N SER A 50 -21.97 -4.87 -10.84
CA SER A 50 -20.76 -4.21 -11.32
C SER A 50 -19.52 -4.58 -10.51
N GLU A 51 -18.34 -4.53 -11.15
CA GLU A 51 -17.05 -4.77 -10.47
C GLU A 51 -16.69 -3.61 -9.52
N THR A 52 -16.09 -3.94 -8.38
CA THR A 52 -15.60 -3.02 -7.35
C THR A 52 -14.43 -3.64 -6.57
N TRP A 53 -13.85 -2.94 -5.60
CA TRP A 53 -12.68 -3.39 -4.85
C TRP A 53 -12.90 -3.35 -3.33
N SER A 54 -12.51 -4.44 -2.66
CA SER A 54 -12.74 -4.66 -1.23
C SER A 54 -11.49 -5.16 -0.53
N SER A 55 -11.18 -4.54 0.60
CA SER A 55 -10.20 -5.00 1.59
C SER A 55 -10.72 -6.16 2.46
N SER A 56 -12.05 -6.31 2.58
CA SER A 56 -12.67 -7.35 3.40
C SER A 56 -12.58 -8.73 2.73
N SER A 57 -11.87 -9.65 3.39
CA SER A 57 -11.73 -11.07 2.99
C SER A 57 -12.80 -12.02 3.52
N THR A 58 -13.64 -11.58 4.47
CA THR A 58 -14.62 -12.45 5.16
C THR A 58 -16.07 -12.20 4.76
N ALA A 59 -16.38 -11.02 4.20
CA ALA A 59 -17.72 -10.71 3.74
C ALA A 59 -18.08 -11.43 2.43
N THR A 60 -19.38 -11.71 2.27
CA THR A 60 -19.95 -12.44 1.13
C THR A 60 -20.91 -11.60 0.28
N LYS A 61 -21.20 -10.38 0.72
CA LYS A 61 -22.08 -9.42 0.03
C LYS A 61 -21.48 -8.03 0.11
N PHE A 62 -21.41 -7.36 -1.03
CA PHE A 62 -20.71 -6.10 -1.22
C PHE A 62 -21.60 -5.09 -1.93
N THR A 63 -21.32 -3.81 -1.77
CA THR A 63 -21.98 -2.72 -2.51
C THR A 63 -21.08 -1.50 -2.59
N LYS A 64 -21.12 -0.76 -3.69
CA LYS A 64 -20.42 0.53 -3.83
C LYS A 64 -21.02 1.56 -2.89
N MET A 65 -20.19 2.48 -2.40
CA MET A 65 -20.65 3.55 -1.51
C MET A 65 -21.84 4.35 -2.08
N ASP A 66 -21.81 4.66 -3.39
CA ASP A 66 -22.91 5.40 -4.05
C ASP A 66 -24.19 4.55 -4.16
N ASN A 67 -24.06 3.25 -4.42
CA ASN A 67 -25.19 2.31 -4.45
C ASN A 67 -25.79 2.11 -3.05
N ALA A 68 -24.96 2.04 -2.00
CA ALA A 68 -25.39 1.95 -0.61
C ALA A 68 -26.18 3.19 -0.16
N ARG A 69 -25.70 4.40 -0.54
CA ARG A 69 -26.33 5.67 -0.18
C ARG A 69 -27.64 5.91 -0.93
N ASN A 70 -27.70 5.56 -2.21
CA ASN A 70 -28.88 5.78 -3.01
C ASN A 70 -29.90 4.63 -2.91
N ASN A 71 -29.47 3.41 -2.60
CA ASN A 71 -30.24 2.15 -2.56
C ASN A 71 -31.11 1.82 -3.79
N GLY A 72 -30.99 2.60 -4.88
CA GLY A 72 -31.87 2.58 -6.05
C GLY A 72 -33.10 3.49 -5.95
N ASN A 73 -33.18 4.40 -4.97
CA ASN A 73 -34.31 5.32 -4.76
C ASN A 73 -33.90 6.79 -4.48
N ASN A 74 -34.91 7.66 -4.30
CA ASN A 74 -34.76 9.10 -4.05
C ASN A 74 -35.06 9.49 -2.58
N PHE A 75 -34.86 8.59 -1.62
CA PHE A 75 -35.27 8.72 -0.22
C PHE A 75 -34.10 8.54 0.76
N ASP A 76 -32.94 9.13 0.46
CA ASP A 76 -31.75 9.18 1.34
C ASP A 76 -31.32 7.82 1.92
N GLY A 77 -31.41 6.76 1.11
CA GLY A 77 -31.06 5.39 1.51
C GLY A 77 -32.10 4.66 2.38
N LEU A 78 -33.26 5.27 2.65
CA LEU A 78 -34.34 4.65 3.42
C LEU A 78 -35.19 3.70 2.56
N TYR A 79 -35.64 2.59 3.17
CA TYR A 79 -36.66 1.69 2.62
C TYR A 79 -38.04 2.01 3.21
N ALA A 80 -39.09 1.77 2.44
CA ALA A 80 -40.47 1.94 2.90
C ALA A 80 -40.78 1.03 4.11
N THR A 81 -41.34 1.60 5.18
CA THR A 81 -41.63 0.88 6.43
C THR A 81 -42.47 -0.37 6.19
N GLN A 82 -41.96 -1.52 6.63
CA GLN A 82 -42.67 -2.80 6.58
C GLN A 82 -43.15 -3.20 7.98
N PRO A 83 -44.28 -3.92 8.11
CA PRO A 83 -44.65 -4.57 9.36
C PRO A 83 -43.54 -5.50 9.87
N ILE A 84 -43.37 -5.54 11.18
CA ILE A 84 -42.44 -6.43 11.89
C ILE A 84 -43.26 -7.48 12.62
N LYS A 85 -43.03 -8.75 12.30
CA LYS A 85 -43.76 -9.88 12.92
C LYS A 85 -43.10 -10.38 14.22
N ASP A 86 -41.81 -10.66 14.15
CA ASP A 86 -41.01 -11.30 15.20
C ASP A 86 -39.51 -11.01 15.00
N MET A 87 -38.66 -11.45 15.94
CA MET A 87 -37.22 -11.21 15.86
C MET A 87 -36.56 -11.86 14.61
N PRO A 88 -36.90 -13.09 14.19
CA PRO A 88 -36.44 -13.65 12.91
C PRO A 88 -36.77 -12.78 11.70
N ASP A 89 -37.97 -12.20 11.63
CA ASP A 89 -38.36 -11.28 10.57
C ASP A 89 -37.49 -9.99 10.55
N ILE A 90 -37.20 -9.40 11.72
CA ILE A 90 -36.24 -8.27 11.82
C ILE A 90 -34.87 -8.67 11.28
N LEU A 91 -34.35 -9.83 11.71
CA LEU A 91 -33.02 -10.31 11.30
C LEU A 91 -32.95 -10.59 9.79
N ALA A 92 -34.00 -11.15 9.19
CA ALA A 92 -34.08 -11.36 7.75
C ALA A 92 -34.10 -10.03 6.97
N LYS A 93 -34.87 -9.03 7.42
CA LYS A 93 -34.87 -7.69 6.83
C LYS A 93 -33.49 -7.01 6.96
N TRP A 94 -32.83 -7.15 8.11
CA TRP A 94 -31.47 -6.62 8.32
C TRP A 94 -30.43 -7.31 7.42
N GLN A 95 -30.45 -8.64 7.30
CA GLN A 95 -29.56 -9.41 6.42
C GLN A 95 -29.71 -9.11 4.91
N HIS A 96 -30.83 -8.48 4.51
CA HIS A 96 -31.02 -7.99 3.15
C HIS A 96 -30.21 -6.71 2.88
N ILE A 97 -30.17 -5.78 3.85
CA ILE A 97 -29.51 -4.47 3.73
C ILE A 97 -28.09 -4.42 4.31
N ASN A 98 -27.70 -5.40 5.12
CA ASN A 98 -26.36 -5.48 5.73
C ASN A 98 -25.32 -5.99 4.71
N LEU A 99 -24.92 -5.09 3.81
CA LEU A 99 -23.89 -5.26 2.79
C LEU A 99 -22.61 -4.52 3.24
N ILE A 100 -21.43 -5.02 2.88
CA ILE A 100 -20.18 -4.28 3.10
C ILE A 100 -19.97 -3.26 1.99
N THR A 101 -19.76 -2.00 2.36
CA THR A 101 -19.42 -0.94 1.41
C THR A 101 -18.01 -1.11 0.87
N THR A 102 -17.83 -0.90 -0.43
CA THR A 102 -16.56 -1.05 -1.14
C THR A 102 -16.06 0.27 -1.71
N GLU A 103 -14.77 0.31 -2.04
CA GLU A 103 -14.04 1.50 -2.49
C GLU A 103 -14.29 2.71 -1.57
N PHE A 104 -14.27 2.48 -0.24
CA PHE A 104 -14.53 3.53 0.73
C PHE A 104 -13.49 4.65 0.57
N ALA A 105 -13.95 5.86 0.27
CA ALA A 105 -13.10 7.02 0.19
C ALA A 105 -13.73 8.24 0.89
N LEU A 106 -12.87 9.01 1.57
CA LEU A 106 -13.22 10.29 2.20
C LEU A 106 -12.14 11.33 1.88
N ASP A 107 -12.54 12.53 1.46
CA ASP A 107 -11.67 13.67 1.17
C ASP A 107 -10.40 13.33 0.35
N SER A 108 -10.55 12.38 -0.58
CA SER A 108 -9.45 11.78 -1.34
C SER A 108 -9.65 11.97 -2.84
N ILE A 109 -8.55 12.14 -3.58
CA ILE A 109 -8.56 12.42 -5.01
C ILE A 109 -7.65 11.48 -5.81
N ASN A 110 -8.07 11.16 -7.03
CA ASN A 110 -7.32 10.28 -7.94
C ASN A 110 -6.88 8.96 -7.30
N TYR A 111 -7.81 8.23 -6.67
CA TYR A 111 -7.61 6.84 -6.28
C TYR A 111 -8.16 5.87 -7.37
N ALA A 112 -7.77 4.59 -7.35
CA ALA A 112 -8.41 3.50 -8.10
C ALA A 112 -7.99 2.13 -7.54
N GLU A 113 -8.83 1.11 -7.73
CA GLU A 113 -8.57 -0.27 -7.27
C GLU A 113 -8.31 -0.38 -5.76
N SER A 114 -8.80 0.60 -5.01
CA SER A 114 -8.40 0.88 -3.63
C SER A 114 -9.61 1.00 -2.72
N ASP A 115 -9.44 0.64 -1.46
CA ASP A 115 -10.48 0.66 -0.44
C ASP A 115 -9.96 1.35 0.83
N MET A 116 -10.84 1.86 1.69
CA MET A 116 -10.47 2.55 2.94
C MET A 116 -9.41 3.67 2.73
N VAL A 117 -9.67 4.62 1.83
CA VAL A 117 -8.78 5.73 1.46
C VAL A 117 -9.28 7.07 2.02
N LEU A 118 -8.53 7.69 2.94
CA LEU A 118 -8.92 8.92 3.64
C LEU A 118 -7.89 10.03 3.46
N GLU A 119 -8.34 11.26 3.17
CA GLU A 119 -7.51 12.47 3.05
C GLU A 119 -6.28 12.33 2.13
N SER A 120 -6.36 11.48 1.08
CA SER A 120 -5.20 11.02 0.32
C SER A 120 -5.29 11.29 -1.19
N GLU A 121 -4.12 11.33 -1.85
CA GLU A 121 -4.00 11.67 -3.28
C GLU A 121 -3.13 10.66 -4.04
N ASN A 122 -3.52 10.30 -5.27
CA ASN A 122 -2.78 9.38 -6.14
C ASN A 122 -2.54 8.01 -5.48
N VAL A 123 -3.63 7.29 -5.22
CA VAL A 123 -3.63 5.96 -4.58
C VAL A 123 -4.02 4.88 -5.59
N PHE A 124 -3.24 3.81 -5.70
CA PHE A 124 -3.52 2.70 -6.62
C PHE A 124 -3.41 1.34 -5.94
N HIS A 125 -4.41 0.49 -6.14
CA HIS A 125 -4.42 -0.92 -5.70
C HIS A 125 -4.05 -1.09 -4.21
N SER A 126 -4.55 -0.23 -3.33
CA SER A 126 -4.10 -0.11 -1.93
C SER A 126 -5.27 -0.06 -0.93
N THR A 127 -5.02 -0.37 0.35
CA THR A 127 -6.04 -0.34 1.41
C THR A 127 -5.57 0.38 2.67
N ASN A 128 -6.51 0.94 3.45
CA ASN A 128 -6.26 1.59 4.74
C ASN A 128 -5.24 2.75 4.64
N ILE A 129 -5.46 3.65 3.68
CA ILE A 129 -4.53 4.73 3.35
C ILE A 129 -5.06 6.05 3.91
N ILE A 130 -4.26 6.77 4.71
CA ILE A 130 -4.69 7.96 5.46
C ILE A 130 -3.69 9.11 5.26
N ARG A 131 -4.16 10.32 4.92
CA ARG A 131 -3.33 11.55 4.83
C ARG A 131 -2.02 11.36 4.05
N SER A 132 -2.07 10.63 2.94
CA SER A 132 -0.88 10.16 2.20
C SER A 132 -0.95 10.47 0.71
N LYS A 133 0.21 10.52 0.04
CA LYS A 133 0.31 10.85 -1.38
C LYS A 133 1.17 9.87 -2.17
N ASN A 134 0.78 9.58 -3.41
CA ASN A 134 1.55 8.76 -4.34
C ASN A 134 1.83 7.35 -3.78
N VAL A 135 0.76 6.64 -3.42
CA VAL A 135 0.80 5.32 -2.74
C VAL A 135 0.30 4.22 -3.68
N LEU A 136 1.11 3.17 -3.87
CA LEU A 136 0.85 2.10 -4.82
C LEU A 136 0.95 0.73 -4.13
N PHE A 137 0.02 -0.18 -4.41
CA PHE A 137 0.05 -1.58 -3.96
C PHE A 137 0.36 -1.78 -2.46
N SER A 138 -0.18 -0.95 -1.56
CA SER A 138 0.18 -0.92 -0.13
C SER A 138 -1.02 -1.08 0.80
N ASP A 139 -0.77 -1.41 2.07
CA ASP A 139 -1.79 -1.56 3.12
C ASP A 139 -1.41 -0.76 4.39
N THR A 140 -2.38 -0.14 5.05
CA THR A 140 -2.25 0.49 6.37
C THR A 140 -1.17 1.60 6.40
N ILE A 141 -1.22 2.51 5.43
CA ILE A 141 -0.25 3.62 5.30
C ILE A 141 -0.87 4.92 5.82
N SER A 142 -0.20 5.59 6.77
CA SER A 142 -0.56 6.95 7.17
C SER A 142 0.57 7.96 6.97
N ASN A 143 0.21 9.24 6.76
CA ASN A 143 1.14 10.39 6.78
C ASN A 143 2.39 10.26 5.91
N SER A 144 2.31 9.58 4.76
CA SER A 144 3.48 9.19 3.95
C SER A 144 3.39 9.69 2.51
N GLU A 145 4.53 9.85 1.85
CA GLU A 145 4.62 10.21 0.44
C GLU A 145 5.54 9.24 -0.33
N PHE A 146 5.18 8.91 -1.58
CA PHE A 146 5.96 8.05 -2.49
C PHE A 146 6.24 6.65 -1.93
N VAL A 147 5.17 5.85 -1.83
CA VAL A 147 5.20 4.50 -1.28
C VAL A 147 4.79 3.51 -2.35
N PHE A 148 5.55 2.43 -2.52
CA PHE A 148 5.09 1.24 -3.24
C PHE A 148 5.28 0.01 -2.35
N ALA A 149 4.26 -0.83 -2.29
CA ALA A 149 4.27 -2.11 -1.57
C ALA A 149 4.85 -2.08 -0.15
N SER A 150 4.17 -1.37 0.75
CA SER A 150 4.49 -1.31 2.18
C SER A 150 3.25 -1.70 3.02
N TYR A 151 3.49 -2.10 4.27
CA TYR A 151 2.45 -2.43 5.24
C TYR A 151 2.69 -1.74 6.60
N GLY A 152 1.78 -0.86 7.03
CA GLY A 152 1.85 -0.18 8.34
C GLY A 152 2.73 1.10 8.36
N SER A 153 2.15 2.26 8.71
CA SER A 153 2.92 3.51 8.85
C SER A 153 2.34 4.58 9.80
N GLU A 154 3.24 5.34 10.43
CA GLU A 154 3.05 6.71 10.95
C GLU A 154 4.06 7.74 10.38
N GLN A 155 5.09 7.34 9.59
CA GLN A 155 5.80 8.20 8.61
C GLN A 155 6.91 7.46 7.82
N VAL A 156 6.90 7.58 6.48
CA VAL A 156 7.89 6.98 5.54
C VAL A 156 8.04 7.85 4.27
N THR A 157 9.26 7.93 3.71
CA THR A 157 9.55 8.48 2.35
C THR A 157 10.94 7.99 1.91
N TYR A 158 11.23 7.55 0.69
CA TYR A 158 10.44 6.90 -0.36
C TYR A 158 10.74 5.38 -0.21
N CYS A 159 9.80 4.43 -0.43
CA CYS A 159 10.04 3.02 -0.03
C CYS A 159 9.47 1.95 -0.97
N LEU A 160 10.15 0.79 -0.99
CA LEU A 160 9.75 -0.46 -1.64
C LEU A 160 10.52 -1.71 -1.09
N ARG A 161 10.69 -1.91 0.22
CA ARG A 161 9.65 -2.43 1.11
C ARG A 161 10.06 -2.25 2.59
N ASP A 162 9.15 -1.76 3.44
CA ASP A 162 9.29 -1.78 4.90
C ASP A 162 7.91 -1.89 5.56
N GLU A 163 7.92 -2.35 6.81
CA GLU A 163 6.76 -2.55 7.68
C GLU A 163 7.02 -1.95 9.09
N PHE A 164 6.02 -1.19 9.60
CA PHE A 164 5.86 -0.68 10.99
C PHE A 164 6.42 0.71 11.45
N SER A 165 6.46 1.75 10.60
CA SER A 165 6.25 3.19 10.99
C SER A 165 7.39 4.17 11.47
N ILE A 166 6.98 5.44 11.69
CA ILE A 166 7.59 6.58 12.42
C ILE A 166 8.94 7.17 11.95
N ARG A 167 9.90 6.42 11.39
CA ARG A 167 11.08 6.99 10.68
C ARG A 167 11.47 6.07 9.52
N CYS A 168 11.97 6.61 8.40
CA CYS A 168 12.51 5.87 7.23
C CYS A 168 13.23 6.82 6.25
N THR A 169 14.20 6.37 5.43
CA THR A 169 14.75 7.20 4.32
C THR A 169 15.41 6.42 3.16
N ASN A 170 15.00 6.73 1.92
CA ASN A 170 15.52 6.23 0.62
C ASN A 170 15.63 4.69 0.51
N SER A 171 14.47 4.04 0.60
CA SER A 171 14.30 2.65 1.02
C SER A 171 13.97 1.62 -0.09
N PHE A 172 14.64 0.47 -0.02
CA PHE A 172 14.22 -0.83 -0.56
C PHE A 172 14.55 -1.88 0.51
N GLY A 173 13.82 -1.77 1.62
CA GLY A 173 14.48 -1.85 2.91
C GLY A 173 13.68 -1.12 3.99
N THR A 174 13.47 -1.65 5.19
CA THR A 174 12.92 -2.96 5.58
C THR A 174 13.04 -3.09 7.11
N THR A 175 12.01 -3.70 7.72
CA THR A 175 11.82 -4.05 9.14
C THR A 175 11.90 -2.94 10.19
N ARG A 176 10.73 -2.65 10.78
CA ARG A 176 10.54 -2.36 12.22
C ARG A 176 11.31 -1.18 12.83
N SER A 177 11.69 -0.24 11.97
CA SER A 177 11.18 1.13 12.10
C SER A 177 11.74 2.08 13.15
N ALA A 178 11.35 3.35 13.01
CA ALA A 178 11.73 4.46 13.87
C ALA A 178 13.24 4.62 14.14
N ASP A 179 14.12 4.52 13.14
CA ASP A 179 15.55 4.95 13.15
C ASP A 179 16.22 4.49 11.84
N LEU A 180 16.52 5.37 10.87
CA LEU A 180 17.03 4.95 9.54
C LEU A 180 17.81 6.06 8.82
N THR A 181 18.57 5.65 7.79
CA THR A 181 19.13 6.36 6.61
C THR A 181 20.22 5.42 6.08
N ASN A 182 20.46 5.13 4.80
CA ASN A 182 19.74 5.37 3.54
C ASN A 182 19.67 3.97 2.89
N CYS A 183 18.50 3.36 2.72
CA CYS A 183 18.41 1.91 2.89
C CYS A 183 18.10 1.07 1.64
N ILE A 184 18.85 -0.02 1.43
CA ILE A 184 18.45 -1.13 0.54
C ILE A 184 18.83 -2.45 1.28
N MET A 185 18.15 -2.73 2.39
CA MET A 185 18.67 -3.47 3.56
C MET A 185 17.55 -3.66 4.60
N MET A 186 17.58 -4.75 5.38
CA MET A 186 16.78 -4.94 6.62
C MET A 186 17.37 -4.06 7.77
N HIS A 187 17.06 -4.12 9.07
CA HIS A 187 16.82 -5.24 9.98
C HIS A 187 16.39 -4.66 11.36
N ASP A 188 15.24 -5.06 11.93
CA ASP A 188 14.74 -4.72 13.28
C ASP A 188 15.38 -3.47 13.95
N CYS A 189 15.02 -2.27 13.47
CA CYS A 189 15.72 -1.00 13.74
C CYS A 189 15.65 -0.51 15.22
N GLY A 190 16.66 0.19 15.79
CA GLY A 190 17.30 1.41 15.26
C GLY A 190 18.80 1.72 15.53
N ASP A 191 19.17 3.02 15.37
CA ASP A 191 20.51 3.68 15.20
C ASP A 191 21.24 3.44 13.83
N MET A 192 21.22 4.40 12.87
CA MET A 192 21.78 4.21 11.49
C MET A 192 22.35 5.45 10.73
N GLN A 193 23.22 5.20 9.71
CA GLN A 193 23.40 6.03 8.49
C GLN A 193 24.15 5.31 7.32
N ASP A 194 23.67 5.43 6.06
CA ASP A 194 24.20 4.93 4.76
C ASP A 194 24.39 3.39 4.56
N SER A 195 23.40 2.66 4.01
CA SER A 195 23.15 1.22 4.30
C SER A 195 22.89 0.27 3.10
N MET A 196 23.43 -0.99 3.08
CA MET A 196 23.01 -2.14 2.20
C MET A 196 23.32 -3.60 2.73
N PHE A 197 22.30 -4.48 2.93
CA PHE A 197 22.21 -5.87 3.52
C PHE A 197 23.01 -6.26 4.84
N CYS A 198 22.38 -6.72 5.95
CA CYS A 198 22.61 -6.29 7.37
C CYS A 198 22.46 -7.31 8.56
N SER A 199 22.81 -6.92 9.81
CA SER A 199 22.04 -7.23 11.08
C SER A 199 22.59 -6.58 12.39
N ASN A 200 21.69 -6.17 13.31
CA ASN A 200 21.89 -5.72 14.73
C ASN A 200 23.17 -4.94 15.10
N MET A 201 23.37 -3.69 14.63
CA MET A 201 24.49 -2.83 15.07
C MET A 201 24.13 -1.35 15.22
N LYS A 202 24.95 -0.64 16.01
CA LYS A 202 24.82 0.78 16.39
C LYS A 202 25.92 1.66 15.76
N GLY A 203 25.61 2.43 14.71
CA GLY A 203 26.40 3.59 14.23
C GLY A 203 27.73 3.36 13.47
N ARG A 204 27.68 2.94 12.19
CA ARG A 204 28.82 2.92 11.23
C ARG A 204 28.31 3.28 9.81
N ARG A 205 29.21 3.68 8.89
CA ARG A 205 28.92 3.98 7.46
C ARG A 205 29.68 3.03 6.53
N PHE A 206 29.22 2.80 5.30
CA PHE A 206 29.86 1.94 4.28
C PHE A 206 30.04 0.48 4.71
N CYS A 207 28.99 -0.12 5.30
CA CYS A 207 29.00 -1.52 5.72
C CYS A 207 28.10 -2.40 4.85
N ILE A 208 28.55 -3.62 4.57
CA ILE A 208 27.79 -4.69 3.90
C ILE A 208 28.00 -5.97 4.70
N ALA A 209 26.93 -6.65 5.11
CA ALA A 209 26.94 -7.88 5.92
C ALA A 209 27.87 -7.81 7.15
N ASN A 210 27.80 -6.70 7.89
CA ASN A 210 28.63 -6.37 9.06
C ASN A 210 30.15 -6.26 8.80
N MET A 211 30.59 -6.21 7.54
CA MET A 211 31.95 -5.85 7.13
C MET A 211 32.03 -4.36 6.76
N GLN A 212 33.12 -3.70 7.15
CA GLN A 212 33.40 -2.28 6.87
C GLN A 212 34.23 -2.15 5.57
N PHE A 213 33.80 -1.29 4.65
CA PHE A 213 34.49 -1.00 3.40
C PHE A 213 34.95 0.47 3.32
N ASP A 214 35.78 0.79 2.33
CA ASP A 214 35.94 2.17 1.87
C ASP A 214 34.78 2.61 0.96
N GLU A 215 34.70 3.92 0.71
CA GLU A 215 33.60 4.50 -0.07
C GLU A 215 33.58 4.06 -1.54
N ALA A 216 34.75 3.85 -2.17
CA ALA A 216 34.83 3.53 -3.58
C ALA A 216 34.41 2.07 -3.84
N GLU A 217 34.89 1.14 -3.01
CA GLU A 217 34.46 -0.24 -3.06
C GLU A 217 32.98 -0.40 -2.69
N TYR A 218 32.50 0.29 -1.65
CA TYR A 218 31.09 0.29 -1.28
C TYR A 218 30.19 0.75 -2.44
N ARG A 219 30.54 1.86 -3.13
CA ARG A 219 29.77 2.36 -4.28
C ARG A 219 29.76 1.36 -5.45
N ARG A 220 30.90 0.76 -5.78
CA ARG A 220 31.01 -0.29 -6.82
C ARG A 220 30.16 -1.52 -6.50
N LEU A 221 30.10 -1.93 -5.22
CA LEU A 221 29.27 -3.06 -4.78
C LEU A 221 27.77 -2.70 -4.79
N ARG A 222 27.41 -1.48 -4.36
CA ARG A 222 26.02 -0.97 -4.45
C ARG A 222 25.47 -1.06 -5.87
N GLU A 223 26.20 -0.64 -6.89
CA GLU A 223 25.75 -0.69 -8.28
C GLU A 223 25.38 -2.12 -8.73
N GLN A 224 26.22 -3.11 -8.40
CA GLN A 224 25.97 -4.52 -8.73
C GLN A 224 24.73 -5.06 -8.01
N VAL A 225 24.53 -4.70 -6.74
CA VAL A 225 23.37 -5.15 -5.96
C VAL A 225 22.08 -4.46 -6.42
N VAL A 226 22.11 -3.17 -6.79
CA VAL A 226 20.98 -2.48 -7.42
C VAL A 226 20.62 -3.13 -8.76
N GLY A 227 21.62 -3.47 -9.59
CA GLY A 227 21.41 -4.21 -10.84
C GLY A 227 20.81 -5.60 -10.63
N TRP A 228 21.21 -6.32 -9.57
CA TRP A 228 20.62 -7.60 -9.19
C TRP A 228 19.16 -7.45 -8.70
N ILE A 229 18.87 -6.45 -7.87
CA ILE A 229 17.52 -6.16 -7.37
C ILE A 229 16.56 -5.85 -8.52
N LEU A 230 16.96 -4.96 -9.43
CA LEU A 230 16.13 -4.54 -10.55
C LEU A 230 16.18 -5.53 -11.74
N SER A 231 16.71 -6.74 -11.53
CA SER A 231 16.69 -7.79 -12.56
C SER A 231 15.35 -8.55 -12.57
N PRO A 232 14.82 -8.92 -13.76
CA PRO A 232 13.50 -9.58 -13.88
C PRO A 232 13.36 -11.00 -13.31
N GLY A 233 14.41 -11.57 -12.70
CA GLY A 233 14.44 -13.01 -12.35
C GLY A 233 15.27 -13.35 -11.12
N SER A 234 15.49 -12.39 -10.22
CA SER A 234 16.00 -12.62 -8.86
C SER A 234 14.89 -12.66 -7.81
#